data_AF-A0A7Z7YHR1-F1
#
_entry.id   AF-A0A7Z7YHR1-F1
#
_cell.length_a   1.000
_cell.length_b   1.000
_cell.length_c   1.000
_cell.angle_alpha   90.00
_cell.angle_beta   90.00
_cell.angle_gamma   90.00
#
_symmetry.space_group_name_H-M   'P 1'
#
loop_
_entity.id
_entity.type
_entity.pdbx_description
1 polymer ?
#
loop_
_entity_poly.entity_id
_entity_poly.type
_entity_poly.pdbx_seq_one_letter_code
_entity_poly.pdbx_strand_id
1 'polypeptide(L)'
;ERLESMATDNCARWVLSVVRRDLGFDDSHVVTMPELCWWLIRNDLADALPESAARKALRLPKPFVPSVTRESDLVPSVPATSIIQNKAKKVLALKVDPESPDS
;
A
#
# COMPACT_ATOMS: atom_id res chain seq x y z
N GLU A 1 -5.00 -20.95 -18.14
CA GLU A 1 -5.86 -19.76 -17.91
C GLU A 1 -6.92 -19.92 -16.81
N ARG A 2 -7.99 -20.71 -16.95
CA ARG A 2 -9.07 -20.74 -15.92
C ARG A 2 -8.61 -21.16 -14.53
N LEU A 3 -7.74 -22.17 -14.43
CA LEU A 3 -7.16 -22.62 -13.16
C LEU A 3 -6.20 -21.59 -12.54
N GLU A 4 -5.46 -20.84 -13.37
CA GLU A 4 -4.52 -19.81 -12.92
C GLU A 4 -5.25 -18.58 -12.38
N SER A 5 -6.35 -18.18 -13.04
CA SER A 5 -7.25 -17.15 -12.55
C SER A 5 -7.88 -17.55 -11.22
N MET A 6 -8.35 -18.80 -11.09
CA MET A 6 -8.88 -19.32 -9.83
C MET A 6 -7.84 -19.36 -8.71
N ALA A 7 -6.59 -19.75 -9.02
CA ALA A 7 -5.50 -19.74 -8.06
C ALA A 7 -5.18 -18.33 -7.57
N THR A 8 -5.17 -17.35 -8.49
CA THR A 8 -4.95 -15.93 -8.17
C THR A 8 -6.06 -15.39 -7.26
N ASP A 9 -7.32 -15.67 -7.58
CA ASP A 9 -8.47 -15.26 -6.76
C ASP A 9 -8.45 -15.89 -5.37
N ASN A 10 -8.09 -17.17 -5.28
CA ASN A 10 -7.98 -17.87 -4.00
C ASN A 10 -6.83 -17.31 -3.15
N CYS A 11 -5.69 -17.01 -3.78
CA CYS A 11 -4.57 -16.34 -3.12
C CYS A 11 -4.99 -14.97 -2.57
N ALA A 12 -5.66 -14.15 -3.38
CA ALA A 12 -6.15 -12.84 -2.94
C ALA A 12 -7.12 -12.96 -1.75
N ARG A 13 -8.08 -13.90 -1.80
CA ARG A 13 -8.99 -14.17 -0.68
C ARG A 13 -8.25 -14.59 0.58
N TRP A 14 -7.25 -15.47 0.44
CA TRP A 14 -6.44 -15.92 1.56
C TRP A 14 -5.65 -14.75 2.18
N VAL A 15 -4.99 -13.91 1.38
CA VAL A 15 -4.27 -12.72 1.86
C VAL A 15 -5.22 -11.78 2.61
N LEU A 16 -6.41 -11.50 2.08
CA LEU A 16 -7.38 -10.65 2.75
C LEU A 16 -7.84 -11.23 4.10
N SER A 17 -7.96 -12.56 4.20
CA SER A 17 -8.27 -13.23 5.47
C SER A 17 -7.16 -13.08 6.52
N VAL A 18 -5.89 -13.11 6.08
CA VAL A 18 -4.73 -12.89 6.96
C VAL A 18 -4.69 -11.44 7.44
N VAL A 19 -4.83 -10.48 6.51
CA VAL A 19 -4.87 -9.04 6.83
C VAL A 19 -5.95 -8.74 7.85
N ARG A 20 -7.16 -9.29 7.64
CA ARG A 20 -8.29 -9.12 8.55
C ARG A 20 -7.98 -9.66 9.96
N ARG A 21 -7.41 -10.86 10.05
CA ARG A 21 -7.04 -11.50 11.32
C ARG A 21 -5.97 -10.70 12.06
N ASP A 22 -4.94 -10.24 11.37
CA ASP A 22 -3.82 -9.49 11.95
C ASP A 22 -4.22 -8.08 12.44
N LEU A 23 -5.25 -7.50 11.81
CA LEU A 23 -5.86 -6.25 12.25
C LEU A 23 -6.93 -6.45 13.33
N GLY A 24 -7.30 -7.69 13.66
CA GLY A 24 -8.27 -8.01 14.70
C GLY A 24 -9.73 -7.78 14.29
N PHE A 25 -10.02 -7.73 12.99
CA PHE A 25 -11.38 -7.59 12.48
C PHE A 25 -12.13 -8.92 12.47
N ASP A 26 -13.46 -8.85 12.48
CA ASP A 26 -14.33 -10.02 12.40
C ASP A 26 -14.48 -10.56 10.97
N ASP A 27 -14.97 -11.80 10.83
CA ASP A 27 -15.11 -12.50 9.55
C ASP A 27 -16.12 -11.88 8.56
N SER A 28 -16.88 -10.87 8.95
CA SER A 28 -17.77 -10.12 8.04
C SER A 28 -17.16 -8.82 7.52
N HIS A 29 -16.08 -8.30 8.14
CA HIS A 29 -15.51 -6.99 7.82
C HIS A 29 -14.79 -6.92 6.47
N VAL A 30 -15.29 -6.16 5.50
CA VAL A 30 -14.62 -6.03 4.20
C VAL A 30 -13.39 -5.13 4.32
N VAL A 31 -12.20 -5.71 4.13
CA VAL A 31 -10.93 -4.98 4.22
C VAL A 31 -10.90 -3.85 3.20
N THR A 32 -10.75 -2.63 3.70
CA THR A 32 -10.68 -1.43 2.88
C THR A 32 -9.26 -1.18 2.37
N MET A 33 -9.12 -0.39 1.30
CA MET A 33 -7.79 -0.07 0.73
C MET A 33 -6.84 0.57 1.77
N PRO A 34 -7.27 1.52 2.63
CA PRO A 34 -6.42 2.07 3.68
C PRO A 34 -5.99 1.02 4.72
N GLU A 35 -6.86 0.08 5.08
CA GLU A 35 -6.54 -1.00 6.03
C GLU A 35 -5.49 -1.95 5.47
N LEU A 36 -5.63 -2.35 4.21
CA LEU A 36 -4.61 -3.14 3.52
C LEU A 36 -3.27 -2.40 3.44
N CYS A 37 -3.29 -1.11 3.10
CA CYS A 37 -2.08 -0.29 3.07
C CYS A 37 -1.41 -0.19 4.44
N TRP A 38 -2.20 -0.04 5.51
CA TRP A 38 -1.70 -0.03 6.88
C TRP A 38 -1.05 -1.36 7.27
N TRP A 39 -1.69 -2.48 6.95
CA TRP A 39 -1.12 -3.81 7.20
C TRP A 39 0.19 -4.01 6.43
N LEU A 40 0.27 -3.60 5.16
CA LEU A 40 1.51 -3.68 4.37
C LEU A 40 2.64 -2.85 5.00
N ILE A 41 2.36 -1.62 5.42
CA ILE A 41 3.34 -0.76 6.10
C ILE A 41 3.82 -1.40 7.40
N ARG A 42 2.90 -1.98 8.20
CA ARG A 42 3.24 -2.64 9.47
C ARG A 42 4.14 -3.88 9.29
N ASN A 43 4.03 -4.56 8.14
CA ASN A 43 4.79 -5.76 7.82
C ASN A 43 6.03 -5.49 6.95
N ASP A 44 6.43 -4.23 6.79
CA ASP A 44 7.56 -3.82 5.94
C ASP A 44 7.40 -4.20 4.44
N LEU A 45 6.14 -4.35 4.00
CA LEU A 45 5.75 -4.68 2.64
C LEU A 45 5.27 -3.46 1.85
N ALA A 46 5.65 -2.25 2.27
CA ALA A 46 5.30 -1.02 1.57
C ALA A 46 5.80 -1.00 0.11
N ASP A 47 6.89 -1.71 -0.18
CA ASP A 47 7.52 -1.82 -1.51
C ASP A 47 6.73 -2.70 -2.48
N ALA A 48 5.91 -3.62 -1.97
CA ALA A 48 5.07 -4.49 -2.78
C ALA A 48 3.80 -3.77 -3.28
N LEU A 49 3.53 -2.55 -2.80
CA LEU A 49 2.35 -1.79 -3.18
C LEU A 49 2.51 -1.20 -4.59
N PRO A 50 1.61 -1.52 -5.54
CA PRO A 50 1.68 -0.97 -6.89
C PRO A 50 1.41 0.55 -6.88
N GLU A 51 2.03 1.28 -7.79
CA GLU A 51 1.93 2.75 -7.93
C GLU A 51 0.46 3.25 -7.98
N SER A 52 -0.43 2.49 -8.60
CA SER A 52 -1.87 2.81 -8.65
C SER A 52 -2.56 2.71 -7.28
N ALA A 53 -2.18 1.74 -6.46
CA ALA A 53 -2.68 1.58 -5.10
C ALA A 53 -2.04 2.61 -4.16
N ALA A 54 -0.74 2.88 -4.33
CA ALA A 54 -0.02 3.93 -3.60
C ALA A 54 -0.67 5.31 -3.81
N ARG A 55 -1.03 5.61 -5.05
CA ARG A 55 -1.72 6.84 -5.41
C ARG A 55 -3.12 6.93 -4.79
N LYS A 56 -3.89 5.84 -4.79
CA LYS A 56 -5.20 5.76 -4.11
C LYS A 56 -5.05 5.95 -2.60
N ALA A 57 -4.05 5.32 -1.98
CA ALA A 57 -3.78 5.45 -0.55
C ALA A 57 -3.42 6.88 -0.15
N LEU A 58 -2.63 7.58 -0.99
CA LEU A 58 -2.28 8.98 -0.80
C LEU A 58 -3.37 9.96 -1.27
N ARG A 59 -4.52 9.46 -1.78
CA ARG A 59 -5.59 10.27 -2.40
C ARG A 59 -5.06 11.23 -3.48
N LEU A 60 -4.00 10.82 -4.18
CA LEU A 60 -3.39 11.60 -5.24
C LEU A 60 -4.22 11.46 -6.54
N PRO A 61 -4.36 12.52 -7.35
CA PRO A 61 -5.05 12.45 -8.62
C PRO A 61 -4.32 11.52 -9.58
N LYS A 62 -5.07 10.76 -10.39
CA LYS A 62 -4.47 9.91 -11.44
C LYS A 62 -3.72 10.80 -12.43
N PRO A 63 -2.44 10.54 -12.73
CA PRO A 63 -1.69 11.30 -13.72
C PRO A 63 -2.40 11.10 -15.05
N PHE A 64 -2.93 12.20 -15.56
CA PHE A 64 -3.42 12.25 -16.92
C PHE A 64 -2.22 12.58 -17.80
N VAL A 65 -1.71 11.58 -18.52
CA VAL A 65 -0.72 11.79 -19.58
C VAL A 65 -1.49 11.67 -20.90
N PRO A 66 -1.75 12.79 -21.61
CA PRO A 66 -2.34 12.75 -22.94
C PRO A 66 -1.49 11.87 -23.87
N SER A 67 -2.14 11.17 -24.80
CA SER A 67 -1.46 10.29 -25.78
C SER A 67 -0.47 11.03 -26.68
N VAL A 68 -0.66 12.35 -26.84
CA VAL A 68 0.27 13.26 -27.49
C VAL A 68 0.61 14.36 -26.49
N THR A 69 1.82 14.31 -25.95
CA THR A 69 2.42 15.38 -25.14
C THR A 69 3.78 15.72 -25.71
N ARG A 70 4.07 17.03 -25.80
CA ARG A 70 5.43 17.48 -26.10
C ARG A 70 6.27 17.18 -24.86
N GLU A 71 7.47 16.63 -25.02
CA GLU A 71 8.32 16.24 -23.88
C GLU A 71 8.56 17.40 -22.88
N SER A 72 8.54 18.65 -23.36
CA SER A 72 8.65 19.87 -22.55
C SER A 72 7.50 20.09 -21.57
N ASP A 73 6.34 19.47 -21.79
CA ASP A 73 5.15 19.61 -20.95
C ASP A 73 5.10 18.52 -19.87
N LEU A 74 6.07 17.58 -19.87
CA LEU A 74 6.18 16.54 -18.88
C LEU A 74 6.74 17.11 -17.57
N VAL A 75 5.85 17.43 -16.63
CA VAL A 75 6.26 17.85 -15.28
C VAL A 75 6.74 16.62 -14.49
N PRO A 76 8.01 16.58 -14.04
CA PRO A 76 8.48 15.50 -13.18
C PRO A 76 7.66 15.46 -11.89
N SER A 77 7.03 14.33 -11.61
CA SER A 77 6.27 14.10 -10.38
C SER A 77 6.94 13.00 -9.57
N VAL A 78 6.90 13.15 -8.24
CA VAL A 78 7.46 12.14 -7.33
C VAL A 78 6.56 10.91 -7.35
N PRO A 79 7.10 9.70 -7.54
CA PRO A 79 6.33 8.46 -7.49
C PRO A 79 5.59 8.33 -6.15
N ALA A 80 4.33 7.91 -6.21
CA ALA A 80 3.50 7.70 -5.03
C ALA A 80 4.08 6.61 -4.12
N THR A 81 4.70 5.57 -4.70
CA THR A 81 5.45 4.55 -3.96
C THR A 81 6.57 5.14 -3.12
N SER A 82 7.39 6.04 -3.68
CA SER A 82 8.48 6.69 -2.95
C SER A 82 7.96 7.55 -1.78
N ILE A 83 6.81 8.20 -1.95
CA ILE A 83 6.18 8.96 -0.86
C ILE A 83 5.70 8.01 0.26
N ILE A 84 5.08 6.88 -0.10
CA ILE A 84 4.64 5.88 0.89
C ILE A 84 5.82 5.26 1.60
N GLN A 85 6.89 4.88 0.91
CA GLN A 85 8.11 4.35 1.51
C GLN A 85 8.70 5.30 2.54
N ASN A 86 8.82 6.58 2.19
CA ASN A 86 9.32 7.59 3.13
C ASN A 86 8.42 7.74 4.37
N LYS A 87 7.09 7.65 4.20
CA LYS A 87 6.15 7.68 5.34
C LYS A 87 6.18 6.39 6.14
N ALA A 88 6.31 5.24 5.49
CA ALA A 88 6.40 3.93 6.11
C ALA A 88 7.65 3.83 7.00
N LYS A 89 8.80 4.29 6.51
CA LYS A 89 10.05 4.39 7.31
C LYS A 89 9.85 5.18 8.60
N LYS A 90 9.12 6.31 8.55
CA LYS A 90 8.81 7.10 9.76
C LYS A 90 7.91 6.33 10.73
N VAL A 91 6.86 5.68 10.24
CA VAL A 91 5.91 4.90 11.07
C VAL A 91 6.58 3.68 11.70
N LEU A 92 7.45 3.00 10.96
CA LEU A 92 8.23 1.87 11.47
C LEU A 92 9.28 2.32 12.49
N ALA A 93 9.98 3.43 12.24
CA ALA A 93 10.89 4.02 13.22
C ALA A 93 10.20 4.35 14.55
N LEU A 94 8.98 4.88 14.53
CA LEU A 94 8.18 5.13 15.75
C LEU A 94 7.83 3.86 16.53
N LYS A 95 7.80 2.69 15.89
CA LYS A 95 7.66 1.40 16.58
C LYS A 95 8.98 0.83 17.09
N VAL A 96 10.10 1.30 16.55
CA VAL A 96 11.46 0.81 16.82
C VAL A 96 12.17 1.69 17.85
N ASP A 97 11.46 2.56 18.58
CA ASP A 97 11.95 3.16 19.83
C ASP A 97 11.52 2.30 21.04
N PRO A 98 12.30 1.27 21.46
CA PRO A 98 12.17 0.63 22.76
C PRO A 98 13.04 1.30 23.84
N GLU A 99 13.67 2.45 23.56
CA GLU A 99 14.42 3.18 24.59
C GLU A 99 13.47 4.08 25.39
N SER A 100 13.04 3.53 26.52
CA SER A 100 12.49 4.28 27.65
C SER A 100 13.41 5.47 27.95
N PRO A 101 12.93 6.72 27.95
CA PRO A 101 13.70 7.80 28.50
C PRO A 101 13.56 7.73 30.03
N ASP A 102 14.67 7.38 30.69
CA ASP A 102 15.05 7.72 32.06
C ASP A 102 13.99 7.71 33.19
N SER A 103 14.06 6.70 34.07
CA SER A 103 14.41 6.84 35.51
C SER A 103 14.13 5.57 36.30
#